data_AF-A0A2E1V1K1-F1
#
_entry.id   AF-A0A2E1V1K1-F1
#
_cell.length_a   1.000
_cell.length_b   1.000
_cell.length_c   1.000
_cell.angle_alpha   90.00
_cell.angle_beta   90.00
_cell.angle_gamma   90.00
#
_symmetry.space_group_name_H-M   'P 1'
#
loop_
_entity.id
_entity.type
_entity.pdbx_description
1 polymer ?
#
loop_
_entity_poly.entity_id
_entity_poly.type
_entity_poly.pdbx_seq_one_letter_code
_entity_poly.pdbx_strand_id
1 'polypeptide(L)'
;MTDKPDWRPDSKALAPHFWVDRRLKDLNPDEWEALCDGCGQCCLVKLIDEDDERMYVTDVACRGYDCGNGGCAVYDRRKTVVPECIFLTPDLIAESPHLFPKTCAYKRLNWGLDIPEWHPLKHDGDRQPMIDAGVTIAGKVTSESVVKDAELEDRIRPWFSDQP
;
A
#
# COMPACT_ATOMS: atom_id res chain seq x y z
N MET A 1 -8.82 7.45 -20.84
CA MET A 1 -7.52 7.31 -20.18
C MET A 1 -7.42 8.46 -19.21
N THR A 2 -7.98 8.29 -18.01
CA THR A 2 -7.81 9.27 -16.93
C THR A 2 -6.34 9.25 -16.54
N ASP A 3 -5.73 10.43 -16.46
CA ASP A 3 -4.37 10.60 -15.96
C ASP A 3 -4.23 9.78 -14.68
N LYS A 4 -3.23 8.88 -14.66
CA LYS A 4 -2.95 8.10 -13.46
C LYS A 4 -2.74 9.10 -12.31
N PRO A 5 -3.33 8.89 -11.14
CA PRO A 5 -3.12 9.78 -10.01
C PRO A 5 -1.62 9.74 -9.65
N ASP A 6 -0.89 10.78 -10.05
CA ASP A 6 0.55 10.90 -9.88
C ASP A 6 0.87 11.62 -8.56
N TRP A 7 0.49 10.98 -7.46
CA TRP A 7 0.82 11.46 -6.11
C TRP A 7 2.23 11.03 -5.68
N ARG A 8 2.90 10.19 -6.47
CA ARG A 8 4.26 9.75 -6.16
C ARG A 8 5.27 10.78 -6.66
N PRO A 9 6.22 11.22 -5.83
CA PRO A 9 7.30 12.08 -6.29
C PRO A 9 8.13 11.40 -7.38
N ASP A 10 8.71 12.22 -8.27
CA ASP A 10 9.69 11.73 -9.23
C ASP A 10 10.94 11.25 -8.48
N SER A 11 11.10 9.93 -8.38
CA SER A 11 12.24 9.31 -7.71
C SER A 11 13.60 9.71 -8.27
N LYS A 12 13.69 10.18 -9.52
CA LYS A 12 14.93 10.65 -10.13
C LYS A 12 15.38 12.01 -9.58
N ALA A 13 14.47 12.77 -8.99
CA ALA A 13 14.77 14.02 -8.32
C ALA A 13 15.28 13.83 -6.88
N LEU A 14 15.23 12.60 -6.35
CA LEU A 14 15.69 12.26 -5.00
C LEU A 14 17.13 11.76 -4.99
N ALA A 15 17.76 11.80 -3.82
CA ALA A 15 19.09 11.23 -3.65
C ALA A 15 19.06 9.71 -3.93
N PRO A 16 20.01 9.17 -4.71
CA PRO A 16 20.08 7.73 -4.96
C PRO A 16 20.15 6.96 -3.64
N HIS A 17 19.38 5.86 -3.52
CA HIS A 17 19.39 4.99 -2.34
C HIS A 17 19.15 5.73 -1.01
N PHE A 18 18.38 6.83 -1.01
CA PHE A 18 18.13 7.64 0.19
C PHE A 18 17.54 6.85 1.37
N TRP A 19 16.95 5.67 1.14
CA TRP A 19 16.35 4.83 2.17
C TRP A 19 17.37 3.94 2.91
N VAL A 20 18.59 3.82 2.42
CA VAL A 20 19.63 2.95 2.99
C VAL A 20 20.21 3.57 4.27
N ASP A 21 20.31 2.78 5.33
CA ASP A 21 20.90 3.15 6.63
C ASP A 21 20.29 4.42 7.28
N ARG A 22 19.04 4.76 6.92
CA ARG A 22 18.31 5.90 7.49
C ARG A 22 17.07 5.46 8.25
N ARG A 23 16.78 6.18 9.35
CA ARG A 23 15.53 5.97 10.08
C ARG A 23 14.40 6.61 9.30
N LEU A 24 13.25 5.95 9.27
CA LEU A 24 12.04 6.45 8.61
C LEU A 24 11.66 7.89 9.00
N LYS A 25 11.83 8.24 10.28
CA LYS A 25 11.54 9.58 10.81
C LYS A 25 12.47 10.69 10.31
N ASP A 26 13.62 10.32 9.73
CA ASP A 26 14.57 11.29 9.21
C ASP A 26 14.27 11.62 7.73
N LEU A 27 13.39 10.85 7.07
CA LEU A 27 13.03 11.08 5.67
C LEU A 27 12.22 12.38 5.54
N ASN A 28 12.50 13.14 4.49
CA ASN A 28 11.66 14.25 4.12
C ASN A 28 10.32 13.75 3.50
N PRO A 29 9.32 14.63 3.31
CA PRO A 29 8.02 14.21 2.77
C PRO A 29 8.10 13.51 1.40
N ASP A 30 8.93 13.98 0.47
CA ASP A 30 9.04 13.38 -0.85
C ASP A 30 9.74 12.00 -0.79
N GLU A 31 10.79 11.88 0.02
CA GLU A 31 11.45 10.60 0.32
C GLU A 31 10.46 9.60 0.94
N TRP A 32 9.63 10.05 1.88
CA TRP A 32 8.60 9.24 2.53
C TRP A 32 7.54 8.75 1.54
N GLU A 33 7.00 9.63 0.70
CA GLU A 33 5.99 9.27 -0.30
C GLU A 33 6.55 8.34 -1.38
N ALA A 34 7.82 8.52 -1.76
CA ALA A 34 8.47 7.70 -2.77
C ALA A 34 8.68 6.24 -2.33
N LEU A 35 8.69 5.96 -1.03
CA LEU A 35 8.75 4.59 -0.48
C LEU A 35 7.52 3.75 -0.82
N CYS A 36 6.36 4.33 -1.13
CA CYS A 36 5.21 3.53 -1.48
C CYS A 36 5.40 2.91 -2.87
N ASP A 37 5.41 1.58 -2.99
CA ASP A 37 5.47 0.86 -4.27
C ASP A 37 4.20 1.00 -5.13
N GLY A 38 3.08 1.44 -4.53
CA GLY A 38 1.79 1.53 -5.20
C GLY A 38 1.09 0.18 -5.39
N CYS A 39 1.38 -0.83 -4.56
CA CYS A 39 0.70 -2.13 -4.62
C CYS A 39 -0.80 -2.06 -4.31
N GLY A 40 -1.25 -1.04 -3.56
CA GLY A 40 -2.65 -0.81 -3.20
C GLY A 40 -3.15 -1.61 -2.01
N GLN A 41 -2.33 -2.46 -1.39
CA GLN A 41 -2.79 -3.35 -0.31
C GLN A 41 -3.21 -2.63 0.98
N CYS A 42 -2.72 -1.40 1.20
CA CYS A 42 -3.24 -0.55 2.27
C CYS A 42 -4.72 -0.16 2.04
N CYS A 43 -5.19 -0.14 0.79
CA CYS A 43 -6.56 0.19 0.41
C CYS A 43 -7.54 -0.99 0.54
N LEU A 44 -7.08 -2.21 0.84
CA LEU A 44 -7.98 -3.34 1.06
C LEU A 44 -8.74 -3.18 2.37
N VAL A 45 -10.04 -3.46 2.32
CA VAL A 45 -10.91 -3.54 3.50
C VAL A 45 -10.43 -4.68 4.39
N LYS A 46 -10.26 -4.37 5.67
CA LYS A 46 -9.78 -5.28 6.71
C LYS A 46 -10.90 -5.52 7.69
N LEU A 47 -11.13 -6.79 8.02
CA LEU A 47 -12.05 -7.20 9.08
C LEU A 47 -11.21 -7.57 10.30
N ILE A 48 -11.67 -7.22 11.50
CA ILE A 48 -11.03 -7.59 12.76
C ILE A 48 -12.03 -8.46 13.50
N ASP A 49 -11.61 -9.65 13.88
CA ASP A 49 -12.38 -10.55 14.73
C ASP A 49 -12.56 -9.94 16.12
N GLU A 50 -13.77 -9.95 16.66
CA GLU A 50 -14.05 -9.38 17.97
C GLU A 50 -13.58 -10.25 19.14
N ASP A 51 -13.39 -11.55 18.92
CA ASP A 51 -13.03 -12.50 19.96
C ASP A 51 -11.51 -12.62 20.16
N ASP A 52 -10.73 -12.59 19.06
CA ASP A 52 -9.27 -12.83 19.09
C ASP A 52 -8.42 -11.71 18.47
N GLU A 53 -9.05 -10.59 18.08
CA GLU A 53 -8.43 -9.43 17.43
C GLU A 53 -7.70 -9.78 16.12
N ARG A 54 -7.98 -10.95 15.53
CA ARG A 54 -7.33 -11.37 14.29
C ARG A 54 -7.81 -10.55 13.12
N MET A 55 -6.86 -10.01 12.37
CA MET A 55 -7.13 -9.27 11.15
C MET A 55 -7.25 -10.22 9.94
N TYR A 56 -8.33 -10.05 9.18
CA TYR A 56 -8.56 -10.66 7.88
C TYR A 56 -8.58 -9.60 6.78
N VAL A 57 -8.07 -9.95 5.59
CA VAL A 57 -7.97 -9.03 4.45
C VAL A 57 -8.86 -9.54 3.33
N THR A 58 -9.66 -8.65 2.74
CA THR A 58 -10.60 -9.01 1.66
C THR A 58 -10.03 -8.72 0.27
N ASP A 59 -10.69 -9.18 -0.80
CA ASP A 59 -10.48 -8.69 -2.18
C ASP A 59 -11.33 -7.44 -2.51
N VAL A 60 -11.76 -6.71 -1.47
CA VAL A 60 -12.51 -5.46 -1.60
C VAL A 60 -11.60 -4.28 -1.32
N ALA A 61 -11.51 -3.35 -2.26
CA ALA A 61 -10.72 -2.13 -2.14
C ALA A 61 -11.62 -0.94 -1.77
N CYS A 62 -11.07 0.02 -1.02
CA CYS A 62 -11.81 1.22 -0.63
C CYS A 62 -12.29 2.02 -1.85
N ARG A 63 -13.33 2.84 -1.68
CA ARG A 63 -13.96 3.61 -2.77
C ARG A 63 -13.03 4.60 -3.47
N GLY A 64 -11.90 4.93 -2.83
CA GLY A 64 -10.88 5.81 -3.40
C GLY A 64 -9.84 5.12 -4.29
N TYR A 65 -9.82 3.79 -4.34
CA TYR A 65 -8.85 3.03 -5.12
C TYR A 65 -9.33 2.81 -6.57
N ASP A 66 -8.46 3.09 -7.54
CA ASP A 66 -8.72 2.75 -8.94
C ASP A 66 -8.41 1.25 -9.14
N CYS A 67 -9.47 0.44 -9.10
CA CYS A 67 -9.37 -1.02 -9.23
C CYS A 67 -8.80 -1.47 -10.58
N GLY A 68 -8.89 -0.65 -11.63
CA GLY A 68 -8.40 -0.97 -12.97
C GLY A 68 -6.95 -0.56 -13.17
N ASN A 69 -6.64 0.71 -12.97
CA ASN A 69 -5.30 1.26 -13.24
C ASN A 69 -4.31 1.06 -12.09
N GLY A 70 -4.82 0.85 -10.88
CA GLY A 70 -4.05 0.69 -9.66
C GLY A 70 -3.54 2.02 -9.08
N GLY A 71 -3.81 2.22 -7.80
CA GLY A 71 -3.41 3.41 -7.04
C GLY A 71 -4.62 4.14 -6.45
N CYS A 72 -4.36 5.05 -5.52
CA CYS A 72 -5.42 5.88 -4.95
C CYS A 72 -5.77 7.02 -5.91
N ALA A 73 -7.00 7.06 -6.42
CA ALA A 73 -7.52 8.11 -7.31
C ALA A 73 -7.82 9.42 -6.58
N VAL A 74 -7.74 9.42 -5.26
CA VAL A 74 -8.13 10.55 -4.40
C VAL A 74 -7.08 10.82 -3.33
N TYR A 75 -5.80 10.51 -3.59
CA TYR A 75 -4.75 10.47 -2.56
C TYR A 75 -4.69 11.72 -1.69
N ASP A 76 -4.70 12.92 -2.28
CA ASP A 76 -4.60 14.20 -1.54
C ASP A 76 -5.81 14.49 -0.66
N ARG A 77 -6.97 13.93 -1.02
CA ARG A 77 -8.25 14.08 -0.30
C ARG A 77 -8.72 12.78 0.33
N ARG A 78 -7.83 11.81 0.51
CA ARG A 78 -8.17 10.42 0.88
C ARG A 78 -8.91 10.34 2.19
N LYS A 79 -8.55 11.16 3.19
CA LYS A 79 -9.24 11.20 4.49
C LYS A 79 -10.64 11.82 4.42
N THR A 80 -10.88 12.72 3.47
CA THR A 80 -12.21 13.31 3.26
C THR A 80 -13.13 12.34 2.52
N VAL A 81 -12.59 11.57 1.57
CA VAL A 81 -13.36 10.61 0.76
C VAL A 81 -13.56 9.27 1.47
N VAL A 82 -12.55 8.82 2.20
CA VAL A 82 -12.50 7.56 2.95
C VAL A 82 -12.03 7.89 4.38
N PRO A 83 -12.94 8.21 5.31
CA PRO A 83 -12.59 8.55 6.70
C PRO A 83 -11.72 7.49 7.39
N GLU A 84 -11.91 6.21 7.04
CA GLU A 84 -11.22 5.03 7.54
C GLU A 84 -9.83 4.84 6.91
N CYS A 85 -9.45 5.68 5.93
CA CYS A 85 -8.17 5.56 5.25
C CYS A 85 -7.01 5.68 6.26
N ILE A 86 -6.14 4.69 6.21
CA ILE A 86 -4.94 4.61 7.03
C ILE A 86 -3.97 5.70 6.58
N PHE A 87 -3.64 6.61 7.50
CA PHE A 87 -2.61 7.60 7.28
C PHE A 87 -1.27 7.02 7.72
N LEU A 88 -0.44 6.62 6.76
CA LEU A 88 0.87 6.04 7.02
C LEU A 88 1.80 7.08 7.65
N THR A 89 2.23 6.81 8.90
CA THR A 89 3.30 7.54 9.61
C THR A 89 4.35 6.56 10.11
N PRO A 90 5.58 7.01 10.40
CA PRO A 90 6.60 6.17 11.02
C PRO A 90 6.10 5.49 12.32
N ASP A 91 5.40 6.24 13.18
CA ASP A 91 4.88 5.73 14.45
C ASP A 91 3.81 4.63 14.21
N LEU A 92 2.89 4.83 13.27
CA LEU A 92 1.90 3.80 12.92
C LEU A 92 2.56 2.52 12.42
N ILE A 93 3.62 2.63 11.62
CA ILE A 93 4.37 1.47 11.11
C ILE A 93 5.06 0.72 12.25
N ALA A 94 5.58 1.44 13.25
CA ALA A 94 6.19 0.85 14.42
C ALA A 94 5.17 0.15 15.34
N GLU A 95 4.02 0.78 15.56
CA GLU A 95 2.97 0.32 16.48
C GLU A 95 2.08 -0.77 15.88
N SER A 96 1.73 -0.65 14.59
CA SER A 96 0.75 -1.51 13.92
C SER A 96 1.28 -2.11 12.60
N PRO A 97 2.47 -2.76 12.59
CA PRO A 97 3.04 -3.33 11.37
C PRO A 97 2.19 -4.45 10.76
N HIS A 98 1.31 -5.09 11.54
CA HIS A 98 0.45 -6.19 11.09
C HIS A 98 -0.59 -5.73 10.04
N LEU A 99 -0.92 -4.43 9.98
CA LEU A 99 -1.85 -3.84 9.00
C LEU A 99 -1.29 -3.84 7.56
N PHE A 100 0.01 -4.10 7.39
CA PHE A 100 0.71 -4.01 6.11
C PHE A 100 1.36 -5.35 5.74
N PRO A 101 1.46 -5.66 4.43
CA PRO A 101 2.11 -6.88 3.97
C PRO A 101 3.60 -6.91 4.33
N LYS A 102 4.20 -8.11 4.40
CA LYS A 102 5.64 -8.28 4.68
C LYS A 102 6.54 -7.62 3.61
N THR A 103 6.02 -7.40 2.42
CA THR A 103 6.72 -6.73 1.31
C THR A 103 6.68 -5.21 1.39
N CYS A 104 5.79 -4.61 2.20
CA CYS A 104 5.64 -3.17 2.31
C CYS A 104 6.98 -2.50 2.65
N ALA A 105 7.45 -1.59 1.79
CA ALA A 105 8.74 -0.92 1.96
C ALA A 105 8.88 -0.22 3.31
N TYR A 106 7.83 0.50 3.75
CA TYR A 106 7.79 1.15 5.06
C TYR A 106 8.05 0.15 6.20
N LYS A 107 7.34 -0.98 6.18
CA LYS A 107 7.46 -2.03 7.21
C LYS A 107 8.84 -2.68 7.20
N ARG A 108 9.38 -2.97 6.01
CA ARG A 108 10.71 -3.58 5.85
C ARG A 108 11.82 -2.67 6.38
N LEU A 109 11.81 -1.40 5.97
CA LEU A 109 12.79 -0.42 6.42
C LEU A 109 12.70 -0.15 7.93
N ASN A 110 11.48 -0.15 8.50
CA ASN A 110 11.31 -0.07 9.95
C ASN A 110 11.96 -1.25 10.71
N TRP A 111 12.05 -2.41 10.08
CA TRP A 111 12.73 -3.60 10.61
C TRP A 111 14.21 -3.70 10.23
N GLY A 112 14.79 -2.66 9.62
CA GLY A 112 16.18 -2.67 9.16
C GLY A 112 16.43 -3.60 7.98
N LEU A 113 15.40 -3.97 7.24
CA LEU A 113 15.49 -4.75 6.00
C LEU A 113 15.50 -3.80 4.80
N ASP A 114 16.18 -4.18 3.72
CA ASP A 114 16.12 -3.45 2.46
C ASP A 114 14.75 -3.63 1.78
N ILE A 115 14.38 -2.70 0.90
CA ILE A 115 13.16 -2.79 0.08
C ILE A 115 13.21 -3.98 -0.90
N PRO A 116 12.07 -4.51 -1.37
CA PRO A 116 12.05 -5.65 -2.30
C PRO A 116 12.82 -5.37 -3.59
N GLU A 117 13.37 -6.42 -4.22
CA GLU A 117 14.12 -6.29 -5.47
C GLU A 117 13.31 -5.70 -6.61
N TRP A 118 12.00 -5.96 -6.68
CA TRP A 118 11.08 -5.42 -7.69
C TRP A 118 10.59 -4.00 -7.38
N HIS A 119 11.01 -3.40 -6.26
CA HIS A 119 10.49 -2.12 -5.81
C HIS A 119 10.83 -0.99 -6.81
N PRO A 120 9.89 -0.08 -7.15
CA PRO A 120 10.14 0.94 -8.19
C PRO A 120 11.38 1.83 -7.97
N LEU A 121 11.75 2.09 -6.71
CA LEU A 121 12.98 2.82 -6.37
C LEU A 121 14.28 2.12 -6.81
N LYS A 122 14.26 0.81 -7.05
CA LYS A 122 15.37 0.05 -7.64
C LYS A 122 15.34 0.03 -9.18
N HIS A 123 14.30 0.59 -9.79
CA HIS A 123 14.01 0.52 -11.24
C HIS A 123 13.64 1.88 -11.84
N ASP A 124 14.25 2.97 -11.39
CA ASP A 124 14.04 4.33 -11.93
C ASP A 124 12.56 4.79 -11.95
N GLY A 125 11.76 4.30 -10.99
CA GLY A 125 10.34 4.57 -10.88
C GLY A 125 9.44 3.61 -11.67
N ASP A 126 10.00 2.68 -12.45
CA ASP A 126 9.23 1.68 -13.18
C ASP A 126 8.52 0.71 -12.23
N ARG A 127 7.21 0.55 -12.46
CA ARG A 127 6.35 -0.35 -11.70
C ARG A 127 6.21 -1.72 -12.35
N GLN A 128 6.69 -1.91 -13.59
CA GLN A 128 6.53 -3.18 -14.29
C GLN A 128 7.09 -4.37 -13.49
N PRO A 129 8.29 -4.31 -12.88
CA PRO A 129 8.79 -5.41 -12.05
C PRO A 129 7.88 -5.74 -10.86
N MET A 130 7.30 -4.72 -10.24
CA MET A 130 6.33 -4.88 -9.14
C MET A 130 5.02 -5.52 -9.64
N ILE A 131 4.56 -5.18 -10.84
CA ILE A 131 3.38 -5.79 -11.47
C ILE A 131 3.66 -7.26 -11.77
N ASP A 132 4.81 -7.56 -12.37
CA ASP A 132 5.23 -8.91 -12.74
C ASP A 132 5.43 -9.83 -11.52
N ALA A 133 5.90 -9.27 -10.40
CA ALA A 133 5.97 -9.95 -9.12
C ALA A 133 4.59 -10.27 -8.51
N GLY A 134 3.50 -9.77 -9.11
CA GLY A 134 2.12 -10.12 -8.73
C GLY A 134 1.63 -9.48 -7.43
N VAL A 135 2.36 -8.53 -6.84
CA VAL A 135 2.02 -7.94 -5.53
C VAL A 135 0.97 -6.83 -5.61
N THR A 136 0.70 -6.29 -6.80
CA THR A 136 -0.40 -5.33 -6.99
C THR A 136 -1.78 -5.98 -6.87
N ILE A 137 -2.72 -5.24 -6.28
CA ILE A 137 -4.13 -5.63 -6.20
C ILE A 137 -4.94 -5.18 -7.43
N ALA A 138 -4.37 -4.32 -8.28
CA ALA A 138 -5.04 -3.82 -9.48
C ALA A 138 -5.50 -4.98 -10.38
N GLY A 139 -6.72 -4.89 -10.89
CA GLY A 139 -7.36 -5.93 -11.71
C GLY A 139 -7.81 -7.18 -10.95
N LYS A 140 -7.61 -7.26 -9.62
CA LYS A 140 -7.91 -8.44 -8.79
C LYS A 140 -8.94 -8.17 -7.69
N VAL A 141 -9.46 -6.94 -7.62
CA VAL A 141 -10.30 -6.47 -6.51
C VAL A 141 -11.57 -5.81 -7.00
N THR A 142 -12.57 -5.74 -6.12
CA THR A 142 -13.83 -5.00 -6.35
C THR A 142 -13.89 -3.78 -5.43
N SER A 143 -14.44 -2.66 -5.90
CA SER A 143 -14.66 -1.48 -5.05
C SER A 143 -15.72 -1.76 -3.98
N GLU A 144 -15.49 -1.29 -2.75
CA GLU A 144 -16.46 -1.34 -1.65
C GLU A 144 -17.78 -0.65 -1.99
N SER A 145 -17.80 0.28 -2.95
CA SER A 145 -19.03 1.00 -3.33
C SER A 145 -20.08 0.11 -4.00
N VAL A 146 -19.71 -1.11 -4.40
CA VAL A 146 -20.62 -2.07 -5.06
C VAL A 146 -20.68 -3.41 -4.33
N VAL A 147 -20.08 -3.52 -3.15
CA VAL A 147 -20.09 -4.71 -2.30
C VAL A 147 -20.82 -4.36 -1.02
N LYS A 148 -21.76 -5.20 -0.57
CA LYS A 148 -22.45 -4.99 0.70
C LYS A 148 -21.59 -5.50 1.85
N ASP A 149 -21.69 -4.87 3.01
CA ASP A 149 -20.92 -5.25 4.21
C ASP A 149 -21.13 -6.74 4.59
N ALA A 150 -22.35 -7.24 4.44
CA ALA A 150 -22.69 -8.64 4.71
C ALA A 150 -21.98 -9.66 3.77
N GLU A 151 -21.39 -9.20 2.67
CA GLU A 151 -20.63 -10.04 1.73
C GLU A 151 -19.13 -10.04 2.04
N LEU A 152 -18.64 -9.21 2.98
CA LEU A 152 -17.19 -9.02 3.19
C LEU A 152 -16.47 -10.28 3.69
N GLU A 153 -17.12 -11.09 4.52
CA GLU A 153 -16.53 -12.34 5.05
C GLU A 153 -16.25 -13.36 3.94
N ASP A 154 -17.15 -13.50 2.96
CA ASP A 154 -16.97 -14.37 1.79
C ASP A 154 -15.86 -13.90 0.84
N ARG A 155 -15.41 -12.65 1.02
CA ARG A 155 -14.41 -11.96 0.21
C ARG A 155 -13.02 -11.99 0.84
N ILE A 156 -12.83 -12.66 1.99
CA ILE A 156 -11.52 -12.84 2.62
C ILE A 156 -10.57 -13.61 1.69
N ARG A 157 -9.34 -13.11 1.52
CA ARG A 157 -8.28 -13.72 0.70
C ARG A 157 -6.91 -13.65 1.40
N PRO A 158 -6.00 -14.59 1.12
CA PRO A 158 -4.68 -14.68 1.75
C PRO A 158 -3.63 -13.65 1.24
N TRP A 159 -4.02 -12.39 1.02
CA TRP A 159 -3.17 -11.36 0.40
C TRP A 159 -1.79 -11.18 1.03
N PHE A 160 -1.68 -11.28 2.36
CA PHE A 160 -0.41 -11.07 3.08
C PHE A 160 0.41 -12.34 3.26
N SER A 161 -0.19 -13.50 3.01
CA SER A 161 0.42 -14.82 3.20
C SER A 161 1.00 -15.38 1.90
N ASP A 162 0.42 -15.01 0.75
CA ASP A 162 0.80 -15.53 -0.58
C ASP A 162 1.81 -14.64 -1.32
N GLN A 163 2.70 -13.97 -0.58
CA GLN A 163 3.66 -13.03 -1.17
C GLN A 163 5.05 -13.63 -1.35
N PRO A 164 5.76 -13.27 -2.43
CA PRO A 164 7.11 -13.72 -2.69
C PRO A 164 8.12 -13.21 -1.66
#